data_AF-A0A2V7HKB7-F1
#
_entry.id   AF-A0A2V7HKB7-F1
#
_cell.length_a   1.000
_cell.length_b   1.000
_cell.length_c   1.000
_cell.angle_alpha   90.00
_cell.angle_beta   90.00
_cell.angle_gamma   90.00
#
_symmetry.space_group_name_H-M   'P 1'
#
loop_
_entity.id
_entity.type
_entity.pdbx_description
1 polymer ?
#
loop_
_entity_poly.entity_id
_entity_poly.type
_entity_poly.pdbx_seq_one_letter_code
_entity_poly.pdbx_strand_id
1 'polypeptide(L)' 'MSPNFGAPPLDGDSSYDQKGFMAHVDRIKEYIRAGDCFQALLSRRIDVPLDFDPAD' A
#
# COMPACT_ATOMS: atom_id res chain seq x y z
N MET A 1 -17.26 17.22 6.98
CA MET A 1 -16.88 17.42 5.57
C MET A 1 -17.57 16.36 4.75
N SER A 2 -18.45 16.73 3.82
CA SER A 2 -19.13 15.76 2.95
C SER A 2 -18.17 15.34 1.84
N PRO A 3 -18.12 14.06 1.43
CA PRO A 3 -17.27 13.63 0.32
C PRO A 3 -17.63 14.36 -0.97
N ASN A 4 -16.64 14.81 -1.74
CA ASN A 4 -16.87 15.30 -3.10
C ASN A 4 -16.88 14.13 -4.09
N PHE A 5 -18.07 13.64 -4.44
CA PHE A 5 -18.24 12.52 -5.37
C PHE A 5 -17.97 12.88 -6.85
N GLY A 6 -17.70 14.15 -7.16
CA GLY A 6 -17.39 14.62 -8.52
C GLY A 6 -15.90 14.79 -8.83
N ALA A 7 -15.01 14.47 -7.88
CA ALA A 7 -13.57 14.59 -8.10
C ALA A 7 -13.04 13.53 -9.10
N PRO A 8 -12.10 13.89 -10.00
CA PRO A 8 -11.47 12.93 -10.88
C PRO A 8 -10.58 11.94 -10.09
N PRO A 9 -10.35 10.72 -10.60
CA PRO A 9 -9.36 9.80 -10.05
C PRO A 9 -7.95 10.40 -10.08
N LEU A 10 -7.15 10.14 -9.05
CA LEU A 10 -5.73 10.52 -8.99
C LEU A 10 -4.85 9.32 -9.37
N ASP A 11 -3.84 9.57 -10.20
CA ASP A 11 -2.80 8.58 -10.49
C ASP A 11 -1.77 8.57 -9.36
N GLY A 12 -1.55 7.38 -8.78
CA GLY A 12 -0.55 7.17 -7.73
C GLY A 12 0.54 6.21 -8.20
N ASP A 13 1.79 6.55 -7.89
CA ASP A 13 2.93 5.66 -8.14
C ASP A 13 3.17 4.78 -6.91
N SER A 14 3.22 3.47 -7.12
CA SER A 14 3.45 2.55 -6.01
C SER A 14 4.91 2.12 -5.96
N SER A 15 5.49 2.14 -4.75
CA SER A 15 6.83 1.60 -4.49
C SER A 15 6.93 0.09 -4.72
N TYR A 16 5.83 -0.58 -5.08
CA TYR A 16 5.72 -2.02 -5.10
C TYR A 16 4.70 -2.51 -6.13
N ASP A 17 5.16 -3.31 -7.08
CA ASP A 17 4.26 -3.96 -8.04
C ASP A 17 3.42 -5.07 -7.38
N GLN A 18 2.29 -5.39 -8.02
CA GLN A 18 1.38 -6.42 -7.51
C GLN A 18 2.06 -7.79 -7.43
N LYS A 19 2.86 -8.16 -8.43
CA LYS A 19 3.50 -9.48 -8.50
C LYS A 19 4.50 -9.67 -7.36
N GLY A 20 5.36 -8.68 -7.11
CA GLY A 20 6.33 -8.71 -6.03
C GLY A 20 5.67 -8.69 -4.65
N PHE A 21 4.60 -7.91 -4.49
CA PHE A 21 3.83 -7.90 -3.24
C PHE A 21 3.26 -9.30 -2.94
N MET A 22 2.64 -9.95 -3.93
CA MET A 22 2.09 -11.29 -3.75
C MET A 22 3.15 -12.35 -3.47
N ALA A 23 4.30 -12.27 -4.13
CA ALA A 23 5.43 -13.16 -3.85
C ALA A 23 5.92 -13.04 -2.40
N HIS A 24 5.97 -11.83 -1.85
CA HIS A 24 6.40 -11.62 -0.46
C HIS A 24 5.32 -12.00 0.55
N VAL A 25 4.03 -11.84 0.20
CA VAL A 25 2.94 -12.41 1.00
C VAL A 25 3.09 -13.93 1.12
N ASP A 26 3.37 -14.64 0.02
CA ASP A 26 3.55 -16.10 0.08
C ASP A 26 4.79 -16.48 0.90
N ARG A 27 5.88 -15.72 0.79
CA ARG A 27 7.06 -15.94 1.63
C ARG A 27 6.79 -15.70 3.12
N ILE A 28 6.01 -14.67 3.47
CA ILE A 28 5.59 -14.41 4.85
C ILE A 28 4.76 -15.58 5.39
N LYS A 29 3.87 -16.16 4.59
CA LYS A 29 3.12 -17.36 5.02
C LYS A 29 4.05 -18.52 5.35
N GLU A 30 5.14 -18.71 4.60
CA GLU A 30 6.13 -19.73 4.93
C GLU A 30 6.85 -19.45 6.25
N TYR A 31 7.25 -18.20 6.52
CA TYR A 31 7.81 -17.82 7.81
C TYR A 31 6.84 -18.09 8.98
N ILE A 32 5.54 -17.86 8.78
CA ILE A 32 4.53 -18.18 9.78
C ILE A 32 4.44 -19.68 10.02
N ARG A 33 4.42 -20.50 8.95
CA ARG A 33 4.37 -21.97 9.09
C ARG A 33 5.62 -22.57 9.71
N ALA A 34 6.78 -21.96 9.47
CA ALA A 34 8.05 -22.34 10.08
C ALA A 34 8.13 -21.96 11.57
N GLY A 35 7.25 -21.07 12.05
CA GLY A 35 7.23 -20.60 13.42
C GLY A 35 8.13 -19.39 13.69
N ASP A 36 8.65 -18.74 12.63
CA ASP A 36 9.52 -17.56 12.76
C ASP A 36 8.77 -16.35 13.35
N CYS A 37 7.48 -16.23 13.00
CA CYS A 37 6.59 -15.23 13.57
C CYS A 37 5.13 -15.69 13.51
N PHE A 38 4.26 -15.08 14.31
CA PHE A 38 2.81 -15.30 14.21
C PHE A 38 2.15 -14.42 13.14
N GLN A 39 2.71 -13.21 12.93
CA GLN A 39 2.20 -12.24 11.98
C GLN A 39 3.35 -11.35 11.47
N ALA A 40 3.26 -10.92 10.21
CA ALA A 40 4.09 -9.86 9.66
C ALA A 40 3.22 -8.84 8.91
N LEU A 41 3.59 -7.55 8.99
CA LEU A 41 2.93 -6.47 8.29
C LEU A 41 3.75 -6.11 7.05
N LEU A 42 3.24 -6.48 5.88
CA LEU A 42 3.77 -6.03 4.60
C LEU A 42 3.06 -4.76 4.17
N SER A 43 3.81 -3.70 3.93
CA SER A 43 3.28 -2.42 3.44
C SER A 43 3.86 -2.07 2.07
N ARG A 44 3.18 -1.15 1.39
CA ARG A 44 3.68 -0.46 0.19
C ARG A 44 3.46 1.03 0.36
N ARG A 45 4.32 1.84 -0.25
CA ARG A 45 4.11 3.29 -0.35
C ARG A 45 3.37 3.58 -1.66
N ILE A 46 2.47 4.56 -1.60
CA ILE A 46 1.83 5.14 -2.78
C ILE A 46 2.15 6.62 -2.72
N ASP A 47 2.93 7.08 -3.69
CA ASP A 47 3.30 8.48 -3.85
C ASP A 47 2.30 9.13 -4.82
N VAL A 48 1.78 10.30 -4.45
CA VAL A 48 0.86 11.08 -5.27
C VAL A 48 1.35 12.53 -5.37
N PRO A 49 1.12 13.23 -6.50
CA PRO A 49 1.42 14.66 -6.59
C PRO A 49 0.65 15.44 -5.54
N LEU A 50 1.32 16.37 -4.85
CA LEU A 50 0.66 17.32 -3.97
C LEU A 50 0.07 18.45 -4.82
N ASP A 51 -1.26 18.59 -4.79
CA ASP A 51 -2.01 19.59 -5.56
C ASP A 51 -2.77 20.61 -4.68
N PHE A 52 -2.49 20.62 -3.38
CA PHE A 52 -3.05 21.56 -2.41
C PHE A 52 -1.98 22.02 -1.40
N ASP A 53 -2.25 23.09 -0.66
CA ASP A 53 -1.39 23.52 0.47
C ASP A 53 -1.69 22.63 1.70
N PRO A 54 -0.71 21.89 2.26
CA PRO A 54 -0.93 21.06 3.44
C PRO A 54 -1.38 21.82 4.69
N ALA A 55 -1.26 23.15 4.71
CA ALA A 55 -1.72 24.00 5.80
C ALA A 55 -3.17 24.50 5.65
N ASP A 56 -3.78 24.35 4.47
CA ASP A 56 -5.21 24.63 4.22
C ASP A 56 -6.11 23.48 4.72
#